data_AF-A0A9D6FTS3-F1
#
_entry.id   AF-A0A9D6FTS3-F1
#
_cell.length_a   1.000
_cell.length_b   1.000
_cell.length_c   1.000
_cell.angle_alpha   90.00
_cell.angle_beta   90.00
_cell.angle_gamma   90.00
#
_symmetry.space_group_name_H-M   'P 1'
#
loop_
_entity.id
_entity.type
_entity.pdbx_description
1 polymer ?
#
loop_
_entity_poly.entity_id
_entity_poly.type
_entity_poly.pdbx_seq_one_letter_code
_entity_poly.pdbx_strand_id
1 'polypeptide(L)'
;MSHFISQMWKLAQIVCVAIVVLVGLLAIWLAWTGSISRERLRGAYGALQGRRSEPPGAVRPAEEEEWRRIEETRSRMDTTHLKREVEWHKLHDMTEVELARLESERKKIEEARAEMEKEKAALKKERLDLDARKTSQAQEANLPIYEEMKGQDLAALMTGWDDKEIVQTLRLLSPEKAAQVLRSMSDAASPYRQRPPTPPAGFKTRYELIADAMRQ
;
A
#
# COMPACT_ATOMS: atom_id res chain seq x y z
N MET A 1 60.44 33.41 -51.82
CA MET A 1 60.37 34.35 -50.68
C MET A 1 58.95 34.79 -50.32
N SER A 2 58.11 35.20 -51.28
CA SER A 2 56.74 35.69 -51.01
C SER A 2 55.84 34.71 -50.26
N HIS A 3 55.93 33.41 -50.57
CA HIS A 3 55.12 32.37 -49.90
C HIS A 3 55.48 32.21 -48.41
N PHE A 4 56.76 32.38 -48.05
CA PHE A 4 57.22 32.24 -46.66
C PHE A 4 56.75 33.42 -45.79
N ILE A 5 56.79 34.63 -46.34
CA ILE A 5 56.32 35.85 -45.65
C ILE A 5 54.81 35.79 -45.41
N SER A 6 54.04 35.27 -46.37
CA SER A 6 52.58 35.12 -46.22
C SER A 6 52.21 34.11 -45.11
N GLN A 7 52.95 33.01 -44.98
CA GLN A 7 52.70 32.03 -43.92
C GLN A 7 53.10 32.55 -42.53
N MET A 8 54.22 33.27 -42.43
CA MET A 8 54.63 33.95 -41.20
C MET A 8 53.56 34.93 -40.68
N TRP A 9 52.94 35.70 -41.59
CA TRP A 9 51.92 36.68 -41.20
C TRP A 9 50.63 36.01 -40.70
N LYS A 10 50.20 34.91 -41.33
CA LYS A 10 49.05 34.12 -40.86
C LYS A 10 49.31 33.53 -39.48
N LEU A 11 50.51 33.00 -39.23
CA LEU A 11 50.88 32.48 -37.91
C LEU A 11 50.86 33.58 -36.84
N ALA A 12 51.41 34.76 -37.15
CA ALA A 12 51.37 35.90 -36.23
C ALA A 12 49.93 36.32 -35.90
N GLN A 13 49.04 36.32 -36.89
CA GLN A 13 47.63 36.68 -36.69
C GLN A 13 46.90 35.63 -35.83
N ILE A 14 47.14 34.34 -36.05
CA ILE A 14 46.57 33.25 -35.24
C ILE A 14 47.03 33.36 -33.79
N VAL A 15 48.33 33.58 -33.57
CA VAL A 15 48.89 33.75 -32.21
C VAL A 15 48.28 34.97 -31.53
N CYS A 16 48.14 36.08 -32.25
CA CYS A 16 47.56 37.30 -31.69
C CYS A 16 46.09 37.10 -31.28
N VAL A 17 45.29 36.43 -32.12
CA VAL A 17 43.89 36.10 -31.79
C VAL A 17 43.83 35.14 -30.60
N ALA A 18 44.69 34.13 -30.56
CA ALA A 18 44.74 33.17 -29.45
C ALA A 18 45.04 33.86 -28.11
N ILE A 19 45.97 34.81 -28.07
CA ILE A 19 46.30 35.58 -26.86
C ILE A 19 45.10 36.40 -26.40
N VAL A 20 44.40 37.10 -27.32
CA VAL A 20 43.24 37.91 -26.97
C VAL A 20 42.12 37.06 -26.39
N VAL A 21 41.85 35.89 -26.98
CA VAL A 21 40.84 34.95 -26.46
C VAL A 21 41.23 34.45 -25.07
N LEU A 22 42.50 34.11 -24.86
CA LEU A 22 42.99 33.61 -23.58
C LEU A 22 42.88 34.66 -22.47
N VAL A 23 43.21 35.92 -22.77
CA VAL A 23 43.02 37.05 -21.84
C VAL A 23 41.54 37.28 -21.53
N GLY A 24 40.65 37.17 -22.53
CA GLY A 24 39.21 37.28 -22.34
C GLY A 24 38.65 36.19 -21.43
N LEU A 25 39.05 34.93 -21.65
CA LEU A 25 38.65 33.80 -20.80
C LEU A 25 39.17 33.94 -19.36
N LEU A 26 40.41 34.42 -19.19
CA LEU A 26 40.96 34.71 -17.87
C LEU A 26 40.15 35.78 -17.14
N ALA A 27 39.76 36.86 -17.84
CA ALA A 27 38.95 37.93 -17.27
C ALA A 27 37.55 37.45 -16.84
N ILE A 28 36.90 36.60 -17.66
CA ILE A 28 35.61 35.99 -17.32
C ILE A 28 35.75 35.08 -16.10
N TRP A 29 36.79 34.24 -16.07
CA TRP A 29 37.04 33.35 -14.94
C TRP A 29 37.29 34.12 -13.64
N LEU A 30 38.09 35.20 -13.69
CA LEU A 30 38.36 36.05 -12.53
C LEU A 30 37.12 36.83 -12.05
N ALA A 31 36.22 37.22 -12.96
CA ALA A 31 34.94 37.81 -12.62
C ALA A 31 34.01 36.79 -11.94
N TRP A 32 34.01 35.54 -12.41
CA TRP A 32 33.17 34.49 -11.87
C TRP A 32 33.61 34.00 -10.48
N THR A 33 34.93 33.98 -10.21
CA THR A 33 35.48 33.63 -8.89
C THR A 33 35.33 34.76 -7.85
N GLY A 34 34.75 35.91 -8.22
CA GLY A 34 34.58 37.06 -7.33
C GLY A 34 35.89 37.78 -6.96
N SER A 35 37.02 37.38 -7.56
CA SER A 35 38.34 37.98 -7.29
C SER A 35 38.46 39.41 -7.83
N ILE A 36 37.72 39.73 -8.89
CA ILE A 36 37.59 41.07 -9.46
C ILE A 36 36.23 41.64 -9.06
N SER A 37 36.16 42.28 -7.89
CA SER A 37 35.03 43.15 -7.56
C SER A 37 35.18 44.50 -8.27
N ARG A 38 34.06 45.15 -8.61
CA ARG A 38 34.06 46.50 -9.22
C ARG A 38 34.86 47.51 -8.39
N GLU A 39 34.92 47.31 -7.08
CA GLU A 39 35.67 48.15 -6.14
C GLU A 39 37.19 48.00 -6.31
N ARG A 40 37.69 46.77 -6.49
CA ARG A 40 39.11 46.50 -6.74
C ARG A 40 39.57 47.02 -8.10
N LEU A 41 38.73 46.92 -9.13
CA LEU A 41 38.98 47.54 -10.44
C LEU A 41 39.06 49.06 -10.33
N ARG A 42 38.17 49.68 -9.56
CA ARG A 42 38.17 51.14 -9.33
C ARG A 42 39.41 51.59 -8.56
N GLY A 43 39.86 50.80 -7.59
CA GLY A 43 41.11 51.03 -6.85
C GLY A 43 42.36 50.92 -7.74
N ALA A 44 42.46 49.87 -8.56
CA ALA A 44 43.58 49.69 -9.49
C ALA A 44 43.61 50.79 -10.58
N TYR A 45 42.44 51.19 -11.09
CA TYR A 45 42.33 52.28 -12.06
C TYR A 45 42.66 53.64 -11.44
N GLY A 46 42.29 53.86 -10.16
CA GLY A 46 42.68 55.05 -9.39
C GLY A 46 44.20 55.13 -9.15
N ALA A 47 44.84 54.00 -8.85
CA ALA A 47 46.28 53.90 -8.67
C ALA A 47 47.06 54.21 -9.96
N LEU A 48 46.56 53.76 -11.13
CA LEU A 48 47.11 54.08 -12.44
C LEU A 48 46.95 55.56 -12.83
N GLN A 49 45.93 56.24 -12.30
CA GLN A 49 45.70 57.68 -12.51
C GLN A 49 46.47 58.58 -11.53
N GLY A 50 47.35 58.03 -10.70
CA GLY A 50 48.12 58.81 -9.72
C GLY A 50 47.29 59.43 -8.61
N ARG A 51 46.01 59.06 -8.47
CA ARG A 51 45.23 59.39 -7.28
C ARG A 51 45.67 58.44 -6.18
N ARG A 52 46.49 58.93 -5.23
CA ARG A 52 46.71 58.25 -3.95
C ARG A 52 45.33 57.96 -3.34
N SER A 53 44.93 56.70 -3.33
CA SER A 53 43.92 56.23 -2.38
C SER A 53 44.47 56.51 -0.98
N GLU A 54 43.76 57.33 -0.21
CA GLU A 54 44.04 57.46 1.22
C GLU A 54 44.15 56.05 1.82
N PRO A 55 45.17 55.77 2.65
CA PRO A 55 45.21 54.52 3.39
C PRO A 55 43.88 54.37 4.13
N PRO A 56 43.29 53.16 4.23
CA PRO A 56 42.07 52.96 4.99
C PRO A 56 42.32 53.57 6.38
N GLY A 57 41.64 54.68 6.65
CA GLY A 57 41.80 55.41 7.89
C GLY A 57 41.58 54.44 9.03
N ALA A 58 42.39 54.56 10.09
CA ALA A 58 42.16 53.85 11.34
C ALA A 58 40.66 53.91 11.66
N VAL A 59 40.04 52.73 11.78
CA VAL A 59 38.61 52.58 12.06
C VAL A 59 38.29 53.51 13.22
N ARG A 60 37.35 54.44 13.00
CA ARG A 60 37.00 55.38 14.08
C ARG A 60 36.50 54.53 15.25
N PRO A 61 36.86 54.85 16.51
CA PRO A 61 36.47 54.03 17.66
C PRO A 61 34.94 53.76 17.75
N ALA A 62 34.11 54.65 17.21
CA ALA A 62 32.67 54.45 17.07
C ALA A 62 32.26 53.31 16.12
N GLU A 63 33.00 53.10 15.03
CA GLU A 63 32.77 52.01 14.08
C GLU A 63 33.20 50.65 14.66
N GLU A 64 34.28 50.61 15.46
CA GLU A 64 34.71 49.38 16.16
C GLU A 64 33.65 48.91 17.17
N GLU A 65 32.97 49.82 17.86
CA GLU A 65 31.87 49.50 18.77
C GLU A 65 30.61 48.99 18.03
N GLU A 66 30.33 49.50 16.84
CA GLU A 66 29.26 48.98 15.99
C GLU A 66 29.60 47.57 15.49
N TRP A 67 30.84 47.33 15.05
CA TRP A 67 31.30 45.99 14.65
C TRP A 67 31.23 45.00 15.80
N ARG A 68 31.61 45.37 17.03
CA ARG A 68 31.43 44.50 18.21
C ARG A 68 29.97 44.18 18.48
N ARG A 69 29.05 45.14 18.35
CA ARG A 69 27.60 44.91 18.52
C ARG A 69 27.05 43.97 17.44
N ILE A 70 27.50 44.12 16.20
CA ILE A 70 27.13 43.23 15.10
C ILE A 70 27.67 41.81 15.35
N GLU A 71 28.91 41.68 15.83
CA GLU A 71 29.50 40.38 16.13
C GLU A 71 28.81 39.69 17.31
N GLU A 72 28.47 40.44 18.36
CA GLU A 72 27.74 39.91 19.52
C GLU A 72 26.32 39.46 19.12
N THR A 73 25.63 40.23 18.27
CA THR A 73 24.30 39.84 17.77
C THR A 73 24.38 38.61 16.87
N ARG A 74 25.40 38.48 16.02
CA ARG A 74 25.66 37.27 15.23
C ARG A 74 25.94 36.06 16.12
N SER A 75 26.83 36.19 17.10
CA SER A 75 27.12 35.12 18.05
C SER A 75 25.89 34.66 18.83
N ARG A 76 25.03 35.60 19.25
CA ARG A 76 23.73 35.28 19.86
C ARG A 76 22.80 34.56 18.88
N MET A 77 22.72 34.99 17.63
CA MET A 77 21.92 34.29 16.62
C MET A 77 22.44 32.87 16.39
N ASP A 78 23.75 32.69 16.19
CA ASP A 78 24.36 31.38 15.95
C ASP A 78 24.10 30.41 17.10
N THR A 79 24.24 30.87 18.35
CA THR A 79 23.91 30.03 19.52
C THR A 79 22.42 29.67 19.59
N THR A 80 21.51 30.55 19.19
CA THR A 80 20.07 30.21 19.10
C THR A 80 19.75 29.27 17.95
N HIS A 81 20.47 29.37 16.84
CA HIS A 81 20.33 28.47 15.69
C HIS A 81 20.81 27.07 16.06
N LEU A 82 21.99 26.96 16.67
CA LEU A 82 22.54 25.69 17.13
C LEU A 82 21.60 25.01 18.14
N LYS A 83 21.03 25.76 19.09
CA LYS A 83 20.03 25.22 20.03
C LYS A 83 18.80 24.69 19.32
N ARG A 84 18.27 25.43 18.34
CA ARG A 84 17.12 25.00 17.54
C ARG A 84 17.41 23.76 16.71
N GLU A 85 18.60 23.66 16.11
CA GLU A 85 19.02 22.46 15.38
C GLU A 85 19.10 21.24 16.30
N VAL A 86 19.71 21.38 17.48
CA VAL A 86 19.78 20.28 18.46
C VAL A 86 18.39 19.86 18.93
N GLU A 87 17.50 20.81 19.22
CA GLU A 87 16.12 20.52 19.60
C GLU A 87 15.36 19.84 18.46
N TRP A 88 15.55 20.30 17.22
CA TRP A 88 14.92 19.72 16.05
C TRP A 88 15.39 18.28 15.81
N HIS A 89 16.69 18.02 15.90
CA HIS A 89 17.25 16.66 15.81
C HIS A 89 16.71 15.76 16.93
N LYS A 90 16.68 16.26 18.17
CA LYS A 90 16.13 15.50 19.29
C LYS A 90 14.65 15.13 19.06
N LEU A 91 13.84 16.07 18.59
CA LEU A 91 12.44 15.82 18.26
C LEU A 91 12.32 14.81 17.11
N HIS A 92 13.12 14.96 16.07
CA HIS A 92 13.15 14.04 14.93
C HIS A 92 13.47 12.61 15.39
N ASP A 93 14.56 12.41 16.13
CA ASP A 93 14.97 11.11 16.66
C ASP A 93 13.89 10.50 17.56
N MET A 94 13.24 11.31 18.41
CA MET A 94 12.12 10.85 19.24
C MET A 94 10.94 10.38 18.37
N THR A 95 10.58 11.14 17.34
CA THR A 95 9.48 10.77 16.44
C THR A 95 9.78 9.51 15.65
N GLU A 96 11.02 9.31 15.20
CA GLU A 96 11.42 8.09 14.51
C GLU A 96 11.31 6.85 15.41
N VAL A 97 11.75 6.96 16.67
CA VAL A 97 11.62 5.88 17.65
C VAL A 97 10.15 5.55 17.94
N GLU A 98 9.31 6.56 18.09
CA GLU A 98 7.86 6.37 18.30
C GLU A 98 7.20 5.74 17.09
N LEU A 99 7.54 6.17 15.88
CA LEU A 99 7.02 5.58 14.64
C LEU A 99 7.43 4.11 14.51
N ALA A 100 8.70 3.78 14.73
CA ALA A 100 9.18 2.41 14.70
C ALA A 100 8.46 1.53 15.73
N ARG A 101 8.19 2.07 16.93
CA ARG A 101 7.41 1.38 17.95
C ARG A 101 5.96 1.14 17.49
N LEU A 102 5.28 2.16 16.99
CA LEU A 102 3.89 2.05 16.50
C LEU A 102 3.76 1.07 15.34
N GLU A 103 4.72 1.06 14.41
CA GLU A 103 4.76 0.08 13.33
C GLU A 103 4.92 -1.35 13.86
N SER A 104 5.76 -1.55 14.88
CA SER A 104 5.93 -2.86 15.52
C SER A 104 4.65 -3.31 16.25
N GLU A 105 3.97 -2.39 16.93
CA GLU A 105 2.70 -2.67 17.62
C GLU A 105 1.59 -2.99 16.61
N ARG A 106 1.54 -2.26 15.49
CA ARG A 106 0.61 -2.54 14.39
C ARG A 106 0.83 -3.94 13.80
N LYS A 107 2.08 -4.34 13.54
CA LYS A 107 2.39 -5.69 13.04
C LYS A 107 1.92 -6.78 14.00
N LYS A 108 2.17 -6.62 15.30
CA LYS A 108 1.69 -7.56 16.33
C LYS A 108 0.16 -7.65 16.36
N ILE A 109 -0.55 -6.54 16.19
CA ILE A 109 -2.01 -6.52 16.12
C ILE A 109 -2.51 -7.24 14.86
N GLU A 110 -1.85 -7.05 13.72
CA GLU A 110 -2.20 -7.75 12.48
C GLU A 110 -1.98 -9.27 12.58
N GLU A 111 -0.87 -9.69 13.18
CA GLU A 111 -0.58 -11.11 13.46
C GLU A 111 -1.65 -11.72 14.39
N ALA A 112 -1.96 -11.05 15.52
CA ALA A 112 -2.98 -11.51 16.45
C ALA A 112 -4.38 -11.58 15.81
N ARG A 113 -4.72 -10.63 14.93
CA ARG A 113 -5.98 -10.68 14.16
C ARG A 113 -6.01 -11.87 13.21
N ALA A 114 -4.91 -12.14 12.51
CA ALA A 114 -4.83 -13.27 11.60
C ALA A 114 -4.96 -14.61 12.34
N GLU A 115 -4.38 -14.72 13.53
CA GLU A 115 -4.52 -15.89 14.40
C GLU A 115 -5.96 -16.06 14.88
N MET A 116 -6.60 -14.99 15.38
CA MET A 116 -8.00 -15.03 15.78
C MET A 116 -8.94 -15.42 14.63
N GLU A 117 -8.71 -14.96 13.40
CA GLU A 117 -9.53 -15.38 12.26
C GLU A 117 -9.34 -16.87 11.91
N LYS A 118 -8.12 -17.41 12.04
CA LYS A 118 -7.87 -18.85 11.88
C LYS A 118 -8.60 -19.65 12.95
N GLU A 119 -8.54 -19.21 14.21
CA GLU A 119 -9.25 -19.86 15.32
C GLU A 119 -10.77 -19.81 15.13
N LYS A 120 -11.32 -18.66 14.75
CA LYS A 120 -12.75 -18.54 14.42
C LYS A 120 -13.16 -19.47 13.29
N ALA A 121 -12.36 -19.59 12.24
CA ALA A 121 -12.63 -20.51 11.15
C ALA A 121 -12.60 -21.97 11.62
N ALA A 122 -11.62 -22.34 12.45
CA ALA A 122 -11.52 -23.67 13.06
C ALA A 122 -12.73 -23.98 13.95
N LEU A 123 -13.10 -23.08 14.85
CA LEU A 123 -14.27 -23.23 15.73
C LEU A 123 -15.57 -23.31 14.94
N LYS A 124 -15.72 -22.53 13.87
CA LYS A 124 -16.89 -22.62 12.99
C LYS A 124 -16.96 -23.99 12.31
N LYS A 125 -15.84 -24.52 11.86
CA LYS A 125 -15.77 -25.86 11.27
C LYS A 125 -16.12 -26.94 12.30
N GLU A 126 -15.53 -26.88 13.50
CA GLU A 126 -15.82 -27.84 14.56
C GLU A 126 -17.30 -27.81 14.96
N ARG A 127 -17.91 -26.61 15.04
CA ARG A 127 -19.34 -26.47 15.30
C ARG A 127 -20.18 -27.13 14.19
N LEU A 128 -19.86 -26.88 12.92
CA LEU A 128 -20.56 -27.51 11.80
C LEU A 128 -20.42 -29.04 11.82
N ASP A 129 -19.23 -29.55 12.16
CA ASP A 129 -18.98 -30.99 12.26
C ASP A 129 -19.75 -31.61 13.44
N LEU A 130 -19.81 -30.93 14.59
CA LEU A 130 -20.59 -31.36 15.75
C LEU A 130 -22.10 -31.34 15.47
N ASP A 131 -22.60 -30.28 14.84
CA ASP A 131 -24.01 -30.18 14.47
C ASP A 131 -24.37 -31.27 13.44
N ALA A 132 -23.51 -31.53 12.45
CA ALA A 132 -23.68 -32.63 11.49
C ALA A 132 -23.73 -34.00 12.20
N ARG A 133 -22.82 -34.25 13.15
CA ARG A 133 -22.82 -35.50 13.95
C ARG A 133 -24.11 -35.67 14.76
N LYS A 134 -24.60 -34.59 15.40
CA LYS A 134 -25.87 -34.63 16.15
C LYS A 134 -27.06 -34.95 15.23
N THR A 135 -27.11 -34.33 14.06
CA THR A 135 -28.18 -34.62 13.08
C THR A 135 -28.13 -36.06 12.58
N SER A 136 -26.94 -36.60 12.25
CA SER A 136 -26.77 -37.99 11.85
C SER A 136 -27.20 -38.95 12.95
N GLN A 137 -26.76 -38.71 14.19
CA GLN A 137 -27.09 -39.57 15.32
C GLN A 137 -28.59 -39.57 15.63
N ALA A 138 -29.26 -38.41 15.52
CA ALA A 138 -30.70 -38.32 15.69
C ALA A 138 -31.47 -39.06 14.58
N GLN A 139 -31.01 -38.95 13.32
CA GLN A 139 -31.60 -39.68 12.19
C GLN A 139 -31.40 -41.20 12.33
N GLU A 140 -30.21 -41.64 12.71
CA GLU A 140 -29.89 -43.06 12.95
C GLU A 140 -30.71 -43.64 14.12
N ALA A 141 -30.89 -42.88 15.22
CA ALA A 141 -31.71 -43.31 16.34
C ALA A 141 -33.19 -43.48 15.97
N ASN A 142 -33.71 -42.68 15.04
CA ASN A 142 -35.08 -42.75 14.58
C ASN A 142 -35.30 -43.75 13.44
N LEU A 143 -34.21 -44.32 12.88
CA LEU A 143 -34.27 -45.21 11.72
C LEU A 143 -35.18 -46.44 11.93
N PRO A 144 -35.18 -47.14 13.09
CA PRO A 144 -36.08 -48.27 13.30
C PRO A 144 -37.56 -47.87 13.21
N ILE A 145 -37.90 -46.67 13.71
CA ILE A 145 -39.26 -46.14 13.65
C ILE A 145 -39.65 -45.86 12.18
N TYR A 146 -38.74 -45.26 11.42
CA TYR A 146 -38.98 -44.95 10.00
C TYR A 146 -39.14 -46.21 9.13
N GLU A 147 -38.40 -47.28 9.43
CA GLU A 147 -38.55 -48.57 8.74
C GLU A 147 -39.91 -49.23 9.00
N GLU A 148 -40.48 -49.06 10.19
CA GLU A 148 -41.79 -49.62 10.54
C GLU A 148 -42.97 -48.78 10.00
N MET A 149 -42.79 -47.46 9.83
CA MET A 149 -43.84 -46.55 9.35
C MET A 149 -44.25 -46.80 7.89
N LYS A 150 -45.52 -46.61 7.51
CA LYS A 150 -45.91 -46.74 6.08
C LYS A 150 -45.21 -45.66 5.25
N GLY A 151 -44.81 -46.00 4.02
CA GLY A 151 -44.12 -45.05 3.13
C GLY A 151 -44.89 -43.76 2.86
N GLN A 152 -46.23 -43.79 2.90
CA GLN A 152 -47.10 -42.60 2.79
C GLN A 152 -47.03 -41.71 4.03
N ASP A 153 -47.07 -42.29 5.22
CA ASP A 153 -47.01 -41.55 6.49
C ASP A 153 -45.63 -40.89 6.67
N LEU A 154 -44.57 -41.61 6.29
CA LEU A 154 -43.21 -41.07 6.30
C LEU A 154 -43.03 -39.97 5.24
N ALA A 155 -43.58 -40.15 4.03
CA ALA A 155 -43.60 -39.11 3.00
C ALA A 155 -44.34 -37.84 3.47
N ALA A 156 -45.45 -38.00 4.19
CA ALA A 156 -46.20 -36.87 4.76
C ALA A 156 -45.38 -36.12 5.83
N LEU A 157 -44.67 -36.83 6.72
CA LEU A 157 -43.76 -36.20 7.68
C LEU A 157 -42.62 -35.44 6.98
N MET A 158 -42.06 -36.01 5.92
CA MET A 158 -40.97 -35.41 5.15
C MET A 158 -41.36 -34.16 4.35
N THR A 159 -42.65 -33.85 4.20
CA THR A 159 -43.08 -32.63 3.48
C THR A 159 -42.60 -31.33 4.14
N GLY A 160 -42.39 -31.34 5.46
CA GLY A 160 -41.88 -30.20 6.22
C GLY A 160 -40.36 -30.17 6.37
N TRP A 161 -39.64 -31.14 5.80
CA TRP A 161 -38.18 -31.26 5.95
C TRP A 161 -37.43 -30.59 4.80
N ASP A 162 -36.17 -30.25 5.07
CA ASP A 162 -35.26 -29.75 4.05
C ASP A 162 -34.79 -30.90 3.12
N ASP A 163 -34.50 -30.58 1.86
CA ASP A 163 -34.09 -31.57 0.85
C ASP A 163 -32.89 -32.41 1.31
N LYS A 164 -31.96 -31.78 2.03
CA LYS A 164 -30.78 -32.46 2.57
C LYS A 164 -31.14 -33.51 3.61
N GLU A 165 -32.10 -33.22 4.50
CA GLU A 165 -32.54 -34.14 5.56
C GLU A 165 -33.33 -35.31 4.96
N ILE A 166 -34.14 -35.04 3.93
CA ILE A 166 -34.87 -36.06 3.18
C ILE A 166 -33.88 -37.01 2.51
N VAL A 167 -32.89 -36.48 1.78
CA VAL A 167 -31.85 -37.31 1.11
C VAL A 167 -31.05 -38.13 2.11
N GLN A 168 -30.61 -37.53 3.23
CA GLN A 168 -29.85 -38.25 4.26
C GLN A 168 -30.67 -39.38 4.87
N THR A 169 -31.93 -39.12 5.21
CA THR A 169 -32.81 -40.14 5.79
C THR A 169 -33.14 -41.25 4.80
N LEU A 170 -33.42 -40.91 3.53
CA LEU A 170 -33.66 -41.89 2.48
C LEU A 170 -32.44 -42.80 2.21
N ARG A 171 -31.21 -42.29 2.35
CA ARG A 171 -29.98 -43.07 2.22
C ARG A 171 -29.79 -44.09 3.35
N LEU A 172 -30.35 -43.83 4.52
CA LEU A 172 -30.27 -44.74 5.67
C LEU A 172 -31.33 -45.84 5.62
N LEU A 173 -32.43 -45.63 4.90
CA LEU A 173 -33.50 -46.62 4.72
C LEU A 173 -33.11 -47.71 3.73
N SER A 174 -33.78 -48.86 3.85
CA SER A 174 -33.71 -49.93 2.86
C SER A 174 -34.16 -49.43 1.47
N PRO A 175 -33.58 -49.95 0.37
CA PRO A 175 -33.88 -49.47 -0.98
C PRO A 175 -35.36 -49.57 -1.36
N GLU A 176 -36.04 -50.62 -0.88
CA GLU A 176 -37.47 -50.84 -1.09
C GLU A 176 -38.30 -49.77 -0.39
N LYS A 177 -37.92 -49.44 0.86
CA LYS A 177 -38.60 -48.42 1.64
C LYS A 177 -38.38 -47.03 1.07
N ALA A 178 -37.14 -46.69 0.71
CA ALA A 178 -36.82 -45.43 0.07
C ALA A 178 -37.60 -45.24 -1.24
N ALA A 179 -37.71 -46.29 -2.06
CA ALA A 179 -38.52 -46.26 -3.28
C ALA A 179 -40.02 -46.08 -2.99
N GLN A 180 -40.55 -46.72 -1.94
CA GLN A 180 -41.94 -46.56 -1.53
C GLN A 180 -42.24 -45.13 -1.07
N VAL A 181 -41.35 -44.53 -0.28
CA VAL A 181 -41.45 -43.13 0.19
C VAL A 181 -41.38 -42.18 -0.99
N LEU A 182 -40.41 -42.33 -1.90
CA LEU A 182 -40.29 -41.48 -3.09
C LEU A 182 -41.52 -41.55 -4.00
N ARG A 183 -42.09 -42.74 -4.21
CA ARG A 183 -43.37 -42.89 -4.93
C ARG A 183 -44.48 -42.15 -4.21
N SER A 184 -44.60 -42.34 -2.90
CA SER A 184 -45.61 -41.69 -2.08
C SER A 184 -45.46 -40.17 -2.07
N MET A 185 -44.22 -39.65 -2.07
CA MET A 185 -43.93 -38.22 -2.18
C MET A 185 -44.28 -37.69 -3.57
N SER A 186 -44.01 -38.43 -4.65
CA SER A 186 -44.42 -38.05 -6.01
C SER A 186 -45.94 -38.05 -6.20
N ASP A 187 -46.64 -38.95 -5.52
CA ASP A 187 -48.09 -39.06 -5.54
C ASP A 187 -48.75 -38.00 -4.63
N ALA A 188 -48.19 -37.76 -3.44
CA ALA A 188 -48.68 -36.80 -2.45
C ALA A 188 -48.36 -35.34 -2.79
N ALA A 189 -47.41 -35.09 -3.69
CA ALA A 189 -47.16 -33.78 -4.31
C ALA A 189 -48.35 -33.23 -5.12
N SER A 190 -49.44 -33.99 -5.23
CA SER A 190 -50.64 -33.59 -5.95
C SER A 190 -51.86 -33.25 -5.06
N PRO A 191 -51.80 -32.21 -4.20
CA PRO A 191 -53.01 -31.46 -3.87
C PRO A 191 -53.45 -30.54 -5.03
N TYR A 192 -52.55 -30.27 -5.98
CA TYR A 192 -52.79 -29.42 -7.15
C TYR A 192 -52.68 -30.20 -8.46
N ARG A 193 -53.58 -31.16 -8.67
CA ARG A 193 -54.00 -31.55 -10.03
C ARG A 193 -54.96 -30.50 -10.62
N GLN A 194 -54.70 -29.22 -10.41
CA GLN A 194 -55.04 -28.22 -11.41
C GLN A 194 -53.87 -28.20 -12.37
N ARG A 195 -54.05 -28.84 -13.54
CA ARG A 195 -53.07 -28.94 -14.62
C ARG A 195 -52.36 -27.58 -14.82
N PRO A 196 -51.10 -27.39 -14.38
CA PRO A 196 -50.37 -26.19 -14.74
C PRO A 196 -50.08 -26.25 -16.25
N PRO A 197 -49.93 -25.11 -16.94
CA PRO A 197 -49.40 -25.11 -18.29
C PRO A 197 -48.07 -25.89 -18.29
N THR A 198 -47.89 -26.70 -19.32
CA THR A 198 -46.73 -27.58 -19.52
C THR A 198 -45.45 -26.84 -19.11
N PRO A 199 -44.68 -27.33 -18.11
CA PRO A 199 -43.43 -26.68 -17.75
C PRO A 199 -42.53 -26.60 -19.00
N PRO A 200 -41.78 -25.50 -19.18
CA PRO A 200 -40.85 -25.39 -20.30
C PRO A 200 -39.90 -26.59 -20.29
N ALA A 201 -39.61 -27.11 -21.48
CA ALA A 201 -38.75 -28.29 -21.64
C ALA A 201 -37.44 -28.11 -20.84
N GLY A 202 -37.19 -29.00 -19.89
CA GLY A 202 -35.98 -28.98 -19.05
C GLY A 202 -36.15 -28.58 -17.59
N PHE A 203 -37.35 -28.19 -17.13
CA PHE A 203 -37.58 -27.90 -15.70
C PHE A 203 -37.71 -29.20 -14.90
N LYS A 204 -36.74 -29.46 -14.01
CA LYS A 204 -36.79 -30.59 -13.09
C LYS A 204 -37.64 -30.26 -11.87
N THR A 205 -38.53 -31.16 -11.49
CA THR A 205 -39.29 -31.04 -10.24
C THR A 205 -38.37 -31.23 -9.03
N ARG A 206 -38.78 -30.74 -7.84
CA ARG A 206 -38.05 -30.94 -6.56
C ARG A 206 -37.69 -32.42 -6.35
N TYR A 207 -38.58 -33.34 -6.74
CA TYR A 207 -38.37 -34.78 -6.65
C TYR A 207 -37.35 -35.32 -7.64
N GLU A 208 -37.34 -34.83 -8.88
CA GLU A 208 -36.32 -35.22 -9.88
C GLU A 208 -34.93 -34.76 -9.46
N LEU A 209 -34.82 -33.58 -8.84
CA LEU A 209 -33.56 -33.10 -8.26
C LEU A 209 -33.08 -33.99 -7.11
N ILE A 210 -33.98 -34.40 -6.20
CA ILE A 210 -33.68 -35.34 -5.11
C ILE A 210 -33.28 -36.72 -5.66
N ALA A 211 -34.00 -37.23 -6.65
CA ALA A 211 -33.72 -38.54 -7.25
C ALA A 211 -32.39 -38.56 -8.04
N ASP A 212 -32.02 -37.46 -8.69
CA ASP A 212 -30.72 -37.32 -9.36
C ASP A 212 -29.57 -37.20 -8.35
N ALA A 213 -29.77 -36.50 -7.23
CA ALA A 213 -28.79 -36.40 -6.14
C ALA A 213 -28.53 -37.74 -5.42
N MET A 214 -29.44 -38.71 -5.52
CA MET A 214 -29.22 -40.07 -5.00
C MET A 214 -28.45 -40.98 -5.96
N ARG A 215 -28.33 -40.63 -7.25
CA ARG A 215 -27.55 -41.40 -8.25
C ARG A 215 -26.07 -41.01 -8.29
N GLN A 216 -25.71 -39.89 -7.67
CA GLN A 216 -24.33 -39.42 -7.50
C GLN A 216 -23.77 -39.88 -6.16
#